data_AF-A0AAV2B662-F1
#
_entry.id   AF-A0AAV2B662-F1
#
_cell.length_a   1.000
_cell.length_b   1.000
_cell.length_c   1.000
_cell.angle_alpha   90.00
_cell.angle_beta   90.00
_cell.angle_gamma   90.00
#
_symmetry.space_group_name_H-M   'P 1'
#
loop_
_entity.id
_entity.type
_entity.pdbx_description
1 polymer ?
#
loop_
_entity_poly.entity_id
_entity_poly.type
_entity_poly.pdbx_seq_one_letter_code
_entity_poly.pdbx_strand_id
1 'polypeptide(L)'
;MVQRYIQQLGKLTSALYKHRWVRGYPEDWPRRLCAFQLVVECESGPLMLSPTGQFIVPASCPALVLVDFIGKNMEEANQKLQLYAIMKKEERILHTQCMAQLGLSALEKDDNITPDLMVQCCRRMLVDAATLGSNLRGLHLRISHYYSVLQDGEICIPWNWHAKRR
;
A
#
# COMPACT_ATOMS: atom_id res chain seq x y z
N MET A 1 -4.23 -18.04 14.95
CA MET A 1 -3.86 -16.68 14.48
C MET A 1 -4.96 -15.65 14.78
N VAL A 2 -6.21 -15.88 14.35
CA VAL A 2 -7.35 -14.96 14.56
C VAL A 2 -7.64 -14.63 16.03
N GLN A 3 -7.66 -15.63 16.93
CA GLN A 3 -7.94 -15.40 18.36
C GLN A 3 -6.94 -14.43 19.02
N ARG A 4 -5.65 -14.51 18.67
CA ARG A 4 -4.61 -13.63 19.20
C ARG A 4 -4.81 -12.19 18.75
N TYR A 5 -5.19 -12.00 17.49
CA TYR A 5 -5.53 -10.68 16.96
C TYR A 5 -6.76 -10.08 17.64
N ILE A 6 -7.82 -10.88 17.85
CA ILE A 6 -9.02 -10.44 18.59
C ILE A 6 -8.64 -9.99 20.01
N GLN A 7 -7.78 -10.74 20.70
CA GLN A 7 -7.32 -10.36 22.04
C GLN A 7 -6.52 -9.05 22.02
N GLN A 8 -5.63 -8.87 21.04
CA GLN A 8 -4.85 -7.66 20.84
C GLN A 8 -5.73 -6.44 20.57
N LEU A 9 -6.70 -6.58 19.66
CA LEU A 9 -7.70 -5.55 19.38
C LEU A 9 -8.55 -5.22 20.62
N GLY A 10 -8.92 -6.25 21.40
CA GLY A 10 -9.66 -6.10 22.65
C GLY A 10 -8.91 -5.25 23.69
N LYS A 11 -7.60 -5.42 23.83
CA LYS A 11 -6.77 -4.59 24.73
C LYS A 11 -6.80 -3.12 24.32
N LEU A 12 -6.57 -2.84 23.04
CA LEU A 12 -6.52 -1.48 22.51
C LEU A 12 -7.88 -0.78 22.61
N THR A 13 -8.95 -1.47 22.20
CA THR A 13 -10.32 -0.93 22.26
C THR A 13 -10.76 -0.66 23.69
N SER A 14 -10.42 -1.53 24.65
CA SER A 14 -10.70 -1.31 26.08
C SER A 14 -9.95 -0.08 26.61
N ALA A 15 -8.68 0.11 26.22
CA ALA A 15 -7.89 1.28 26.60
C ALA A 15 -8.49 2.58 26.04
N LEU A 16 -8.91 2.57 24.76
CA LEU A 16 -9.59 3.71 24.12
C LEU A 16 -10.93 4.02 24.77
N TYR A 17 -11.72 3.00 25.11
CA TYR A 17 -13.00 3.17 25.79
C TYR A 17 -12.80 3.87 27.14
N LYS A 18 -11.87 3.36 27.97
CA LYS A 18 -11.51 3.98 29.26
C LYS A 18 -11.04 5.42 29.09
N HIS A 19 -10.21 5.70 28.09
CA HIS A 19 -9.74 7.05 27.81
C HIS A 19 -10.88 8.00 27.47
N ARG A 20 -11.79 7.57 26.59
CA ARG A 20 -12.97 8.36 26.20
C ARG A 20 -13.84 8.75 27.40
N TRP A 21 -14.04 7.85 28.36
CA TRP A 21 -14.82 8.16 29.57
C TRP A 21 -14.15 9.16 30.51
N VAL A 22 -12.81 9.10 30.63
CA VAL A 22 -12.07 9.93 31.60
C VAL A 22 -11.68 11.29 31.02
N ARG A 23 -11.26 11.34 29.76
CA ARG A 23 -10.69 12.54 29.12
C ARG A 23 -11.45 13.02 27.90
N GLY A 24 -12.32 12.19 27.32
CA GLY A 24 -12.92 12.47 26.02
C GLY A 24 -11.91 12.32 24.87
N TYR A 25 -12.28 12.82 23.70
CA TYR A 25 -11.39 12.98 22.55
C TYR A 25 -11.24 14.49 22.25
N PRO A 26 -10.17 14.89 21.55
CA PRO A 26 -9.97 16.30 21.17
C PRO A 26 -11.18 16.87 20.42
N GLU A 27 -11.50 18.15 20.67
CA GLU A 27 -12.68 18.82 20.09
C GLU A 27 -12.55 19.09 18.59
N ASP A 28 -11.32 19.22 18.12
CA ASP A 28 -10.95 19.42 16.71
C ASP A 28 -11.06 18.13 15.89
N TRP A 29 -11.31 16.98 16.53
CA TRP A 29 -11.53 15.74 15.81
C TRP A 29 -12.86 15.74 15.05
N PRO A 30 -12.90 15.16 13.85
CA PRO A 30 -14.16 14.94 13.17
C PRO A 30 -15.04 13.98 13.97
N ARG A 31 -16.37 14.14 13.86
CA ARG A 31 -17.35 13.26 14.53
C ARG A 31 -17.11 11.77 14.26
N ARG A 32 -16.55 11.43 13.09
CA ARG A 32 -16.23 10.06 12.68
C ARG A 32 -14.90 10.03 11.95
N LEU A 33 -14.10 8.99 12.23
CA LEU A 33 -12.83 8.70 11.58
C LEU A 33 -12.96 7.63 10.47
N CYS A 34 -14.14 7.52 9.84
CA CYS A 34 -14.44 6.48 8.83
C CYS A 34 -13.53 6.52 7.59
N ALA A 35 -12.89 7.66 7.32
CA ALA A 35 -11.96 7.80 6.21
C ALA A 35 -10.61 7.11 6.47
N PHE A 36 -10.29 6.82 7.73
CA PHE A 36 -8.98 6.30 8.14
C PHE A 36 -9.02 4.80 8.43
N GLN A 37 -7.84 4.18 8.34
CA GLN A 37 -7.65 2.76 8.66
C GLN A 37 -6.62 2.62 9.77
N LEU A 38 -6.92 1.74 10.73
CA LEU A 38 -6.06 1.41 11.86
C LEU A 38 -5.67 -0.07 11.76
N VAL A 39 -4.37 -0.33 11.71
CA VAL A 39 -3.78 -1.66 11.70
C VAL A 39 -3.18 -1.90 13.08
N VAL A 40 -3.70 -2.90 13.79
CA VAL A 40 -3.22 -3.29 15.12
C VAL A 40 -2.21 -4.41 14.97
N GLU A 41 -0.99 -4.17 15.42
CA GLU A 41 0.09 -5.15 15.44
C GLU A 41 0.33 -5.75 16.83
N CYS A 42 1.32 -6.64 16.91
CA CYS A 42 1.76 -7.23 18.16
C CYS A 42 2.21 -6.18 19.19
N GLU A 43 2.39 -6.61 20.44
CA GLU A 43 2.66 -5.70 21.57
C GLU A 43 3.95 -4.89 21.44
N SER A 44 4.87 -5.31 20.56
CA SER A 44 6.13 -4.63 20.26
C SER A 44 6.15 -4.00 18.86
N GLY A 45 4.99 -3.86 18.22
CA GLY A 45 4.86 -3.21 16.92
C GLY A 45 5.16 -1.70 16.95
N PRO A 46 5.39 -1.08 15.79
CA PRO A 46 5.66 0.34 15.69
C PRO A 46 4.38 1.17 15.87
N LEU A 47 4.55 2.40 16.34
CA LEU A 47 3.54 3.46 16.24
C LEU A 47 3.93 4.34 15.06
N MET A 48 3.31 4.14 13.89
CA MET A 48 3.71 4.83 12.66
C MET A 48 2.56 5.03 11.68
N LEU A 49 2.74 6.00 10.77
CA LEU A 49 1.85 6.22 9.63
C LEU A 49 2.47 5.53 8.42
N SER A 50 1.74 4.59 7.82
CA SER A 50 2.21 3.87 6.63
C SER A 50 2.36 4.82 5.42
N PRO A 51 3.17 4.44 4.42
CA PRO A 51 3.22 5.16 3.15
C PRO A 51 1.87 5.25 2.43
N THR A 52 0.96 4.31 2.69
CA THR A 52 -0.40 4.25 2.13
C THR A 52 -1.44 5.03 2.95
N GLY A 53 -1.04 5.65 4.06
CA GLY A 53 -1.91 6.47 4.91
C GLY A 53 -2.68 5.70 6.00
N GLN A 54 -2.25 4.48 6.31
CA GLN A 54 -2.82 3.66 7.39
C GLN A 54 -2.06 3.92 8.70
N PHE A 55 -2.77 4.01 9.82
CA PHE A 55 -2.14 4.06 11.13
C PHE A 55 -1.76 2.65 11.58
N ILE A 56 -0.49 2.41 11.85
CA ILE A 56 0.03 1.14 12.37
C ILE A 56 0.35 1.35 13.84
N VAL A 57 -0.23 0.52 14.72
CA VAL A 57 -0.15 0.73 16.18
C VAL A 57 0.06 -0.59 16.92
N PRO A 58 0.88 -0.63 17.99
CA PRO A 58 0.99 -1.81 18.81
C PRO A 58 -0.26 -2.00 19.67
N ALA A 59 -0.66 -3.24 19.91
CA ALA A 59 -1.80 -3.56 20.79
C ALA A 59 -1.66 -3.05 22.24
N SER A 60 -0.41 -2.80 22.68
CA SER A 60 -0.05 -2.27 24.00
C SER A 60 0.00 -0.74 24.04
N CYS A 61 -0.28 -0.04 22.93
CA CYS A 61 -0.16 1.41 22.83
C CYS A 61 -1.07 2.11 23.86
N PRO A 62 -0.54 3.00 24.72
CA PRO A 62 -1.36 3.80 25.62
C PRO A 62 -2.35 4.67 24.83
N ALA A 63 -3.61 4.70 25.26
CA ALA A 63 -4.68 5.40 24.54
C ALA A 63 -4.40 6.91 24.33
N LEU A 64 -3.79 7.58 25.30
CA LEU A 64 -3.40 9.00 25.15
C LEU A 64 -2.37 9.17 24.01
N VAL A 65 -1.36 8.32 23.98
CA VAL A 65 -0.32 8.35 22.94
C VAL A 65 -0.93 8.08 21.56
N LEU A 66 -1.87 7.13 21.47
CA LEU A 66 -2.59 6.84 20.23
C LEU A 66 -3.45 8.02 19.77
N VAL A 67 -4.19 8.65 20.67
CA VAL A 67 -5.04 9.81 20.34
C VAL A 67 -4.17 10.98 19.87
N ASP A 68 -3.10 11.31 20.59
CA ASP A 68 -2.18 12.38 20.19
C ASP A 68 -1.53 12.08 18.83
N PHE A 69 -1.16 10.82 18.59
CA PHE A 69 -0.57 10.37 17.33
C PHE A 69 -1.55 10.50 16.17
N ILE A 70 -2.80 10.03 16.30
CA ILE A 70 -3.82 10.18 15.26
C ILE A 70 -4.06 11.67 15.00
N GLY A 71 -4.24 12.47 16.04
CA GLY A 71 -4.46 13.91 15.95
C GLY A 71 -3.42 14.61 15.07
N LYS A 72 -2.13 14.39 15.38
CA LYS A 72 -1.01 15.02 14.67
C LYS A 72 -0.85 14.57 13.22
N ASN A 73 -1.34 13.39 12.87
CA ASN A 73 -1.06 12.75 11.58
C ASN A 73 -2.31 12.61 10.68
N MET A 74 -3.48 13.10 11.09
CA MET A 74 -4.73 12.96 10.34
C MET A 74 -4.66 13.60 8.95
N GLU A 75 -4.10 14.80 8.83
CA GLU A 75 -4.00 15.50 7.56
C GLU A 75 -3.09 14.74 6.58
N GLU A 76 -1.90 14.35 7.03
CA GLU A 76 -0.95 13.56 6.24
C GLU A 76 -1.53 12.20 5.84
N ALA A 77 -2.22 11.52 6.77
CA ALA A 77 -2.88 10.25 6.50
C ALA A 77 -3.94 10.39 5.40
N ASN A 78 -4.75 11.46 5.45
CA ASN A 78 -5.76 11.72 4.43
C ASN A 78 -5.10 12.00 3.08
N GLN A 79 -4.06 12.83 3.01
CA GLN A 79 -3.33 13.10 1.77
C GLN A 79 -2.76 11.81 1.15
N LYS A 80 -2.13 10.95 1.97
CA LYS A 80 -1.60 9.65 1.53
C LYS A 80 -2.69 8.70 1.04
N LEU A 81 -3.83 8.62 1.72
CA LEU A 81 -4.96 7.80 1.30
C LEU A 81 -5.54 8.25 -0.03
N GLN A 82 -5.70 9.56 -0.24
CA GLN A 82 -6.17 10.11 -1.51
C GLN A 82 -5.17 9.81 -2.63
N LEU A 83 -3.87 10.04 -2.41
CA LEU A 83 -2.84 9.73 -3.39
C LEU A 83 -2.84 8.24 -3.74
N TYR A 84 -2.89 7.36 -2.74
CA TYR A 84 -2.95 5.92 -2.95
C TYR A 84 -4.18 5.50 -3.77
N ALA A 85 -5.36 6.09 -3.51
CA ALA A 85 -6.58 5.82 -4.27
C ALA A 85 -6.44 6.26 -5.74
N ILE A 86 -5.84 7.43 -5.99
CA ILE A 86 -5.56 7.93 -7.34
C ILE A 86 -4.59 6.99 -8.05
N MET A 87 -3.47 6.63 -7.42
CA MET A 87 -2.47 5.73 -7.99
C MET A 87 -3.05 4.36 -8.31
N LYS A 88 -3.90 3.79 -7.45
CA LYS A 88 -4.57 2.50 -7.69
C LYS A 88 -5.53 2.55 -8.88
N LYS A 89 -6.22 3.68 -9.07
CA LYS A 89 -7.08 3.89 -10.25
C LYS A 89 -6.23 3.98 -11.51
N GLU A 90 -5.15 4.74 -11.47
CA GLU A 90 -4.23 4.90 -12.58
C GLU A 90 -3.53 3.59 -12.96
N GLU A 91 -3.06 2.82 -11.96
CA GLU A 91 -2.45 1.51 -12.12
C GLU A 91 -3.34 0.59 -12.95
N ARG A 92 -4.66 0.53 -12.66
CA ARG A 92 -5.62 -0.29 -13.41
C ARG A 92 -5.74 0.13 -14.87
N ILE A 93 -5.75 1.43 -15.14
CA ILE A 93 -5.85 1.98 -16.49
C ILE A 93 -4.60 1.61 -17.28
N LEU A 94 -3.42 1.90 -16.72
CA LEU A 94 -2.14 1.64 -17.36
C LEU A 94 -1.87 0.14 -17.53
N HIS A 95 -2.25 -0.68 -16.56
CA HIS A 95 -2.15 -2.14 -16.64
C HIS A 95 -2.91 -2.66 -17.87
N THR A 96 -4.16 -2.23 -18.03
CA THR A 96 -5.00 -2.62 -19.18
C THR A 96 -4.38 -2.14 -20.50
N GLN A 97 -3.82 -0.93 -20.52
CA GLN A 97 -3.13 -0.39 -21.70
C GLN A 97 -1.87 -1.19 -22.05
N CYS A 98 -1.04 -1.54 -21.06
CA CYS A 98 0.15 -2.36 -21.25
C CYS A 98 -0.21 -3.74 -21.81
N MET A 99 -1.20 -4.41 -21.22
CA MET A 99 -1.71 -5.70 -21.68
C MET A 99 -2.09 -5.65 -23.17
N ALA A 100 -2.84 -4.61 -23.56
CA ALA A 100 -3.32 -4.45 -24.93
C ALA A 100 -2.21 -4.08 -25.93
N GLN A 101 -1.39 -3.05 -25.63
CA GLN A 101 -0.41 -2.51 -26.58
C GLN A 101 0.81 -3.42 -26.76
N LEU A 102 1.22 -4.12 -25.72
CA LEU A 102 2.36 -5.05 -25.77
C LEU A 102 1.92 -6.48 -26.12
N GLY A 103 0.61 -6.74 -26.11
CA GLY A 103 0.04 -8.06 -26.39
C GLY A 103 0.47 -9.12 -25.39
N LEU A 104 0.59 -8.77 -24.10
CA LEU A 104 0.97 -9.68 -23.02
C LEU A 104 -0.13 -10.74 -22.80
N SER A 105 0.26 -11.95 -22.41
CA SER A 105 -0.70 -12.97 -21.96
C SER A 105 -1.14 -12.72 -20.51
N ALA A 106 -0.24 -12.19 -19.67
CA ALA A 106 -0.53 -11.75 -18.31
C ALA A 106 0.49 -10.71 -17.84
N LEU A 107 0.05 -9.81 -16.95
CA LEU A 107 0.87 -8.79 -16.29
C LEU A 107 0.55 -8.81 -14.80
N GLU A 108 1.48 -9.30 -13.99
CA GLU A 108 1.33 -9.44 -12.55
C GLU A 108 2.38 -8.61 -11.81
N LYS A 109 2.27 -8.54 -10.48
CA LYS A 109 3.25 -7.87 -9.63
C LYS A 109 3.40 -8.59 -8.30
N ASP A 110 4.58 -8.47 -7.69
CA ASP A 110 4.80 -8.92 -6.32
C ASP A 110 4.03 -8.04 -5.32
N ASP A 111 3.69 -8.60 -4.14
CA ASP A 111 2.95 -7.90 -3.09
C ASP A 111 3.67 -6.64 -2.56
N ASN A 112 4.99 -6.59 -2.67
CA ASN A 112 5.81 -5.44 -2.27
C ASN A 112 5.88 -4.34 -3.34
N ILE A 113 5.28 -4.54 -4.53
CA ILE A 113 5.17 -3.52 -5.57
C ILE A 113 3.93 -2.67 -5.29
N THR A 114 4.18 -1.49 -4.74
CA THR A 114 3.15 -0.50 -4.48
C THR A 114 2.57 0.05 -5.80
N PRO A 115 1.32 0.55 -5.80
CA PRO A 115 0.69 1.12 -6.99
C PRO A 115 1.52 2.19 -7.71
N ASP A 116 2.25 3.04 -6.96
CA ASP A 116 3.10 4.08 -7.54
C ASP A 116 4.29 3.50 -8.34
N LEU A 117 4.91 2.41 -7.87
CA LEU A 117 5.99 1.72 -8.59
C LEU A 117 5.44 1.04 -9.85
N MET A 118 4.28 0.41 -9.74
CA MET A 118 3.60 -0.22 -10.87
C MET A 118 3.21 0.81 -11.94
N VAL A 119 2.66 1.96 -11.53
CA VAL A 119 2.35 3.08 -12.43
C VAL A 119 3.59 3.57 -13.16
N GLN A 120 4.71 3.78 -12.44
CA GLN A 120 5.98 4.19 -13.06
C GLN A 120 6.50 3.16 -14.06
N CYS A 121 6.42 1.87 -13.71
CA CYS A 121 6.80 0.78 -14.60
C CYS A 121 5.95 0.76 -15.87
N CYS A 122 4.62 0.76 -15.72
CA CYS A 122 3.70 0.71 -16.86
C CYS A 122 3.85 1.93 -17.78
N ARG A 123 3.97 3.15 -17.23
CA ARG A 123 4.23 4.35 -18.04
C ARG A 123 5.48 4.21 -18.89
N ARG A 124 6.57 3.67 -18.33
CA ARG A 124 7.81 3.40 -19.10
C ARG A 124 7.60 2.36 -20.19
N MET A 125 6.95 1.25 -19.87
CA MET A 125 6.65 0.20 -20.83
C MET A 125 5.82 0.71 -22.01
N LEU A 126 4.86 1.60 -21.76
CA LEU A 126 4.03 2.22 -22.80
C LEU A 126 4.82 3.21 -23.67
N VAL A 127 5.75 3.97 -23.11
CA VAL A 127 6.63 4.86 -23.87
C VAL A 127 7.48 4.06 -24.86
N ASP A 128 8.01 2.91 -24.43
CA ASP A 128 8.87 2.05 -25.25
C ASP A 128 8.08 0.93 -25.98
N ALA A 129 6.75 1.02 -26.03
CA ALA A 129 5.89 -0.06 -26.51
C ALA A 129 6.16 -0.46 -27.96
N ALA A 130 6.54 0.49 -28.82
CA ALA A 130 6.88 0.20 -30.21
C ALA A 130 8.14 -0.69 -30.34
N THR A 131 9.12 -0.48 -29.46
CA THR A 131 10.39 -1.22 -29.44
C THR A 131 10.23 -2.57 -28.74
N LEU A 132 9.41 -2.61 -27.69
CA LEU A 132 9.22 -3.80 -26.85
C LEU A 132 8.13 -4.74 -27.36
N GLY A 133 7.09 -4.21 -28.02
CA GLY A 133 5.86 -4.93 -28.31
C GLY A 133 6.04 -6.17 -29.19
N SER A 134 6.99 -6.18 -30.11
CA SER A 134 7.30 -7.37 -30.92
C SER A 134 7.93 -8.50 -30.09
N ASN A 135 8.75 -8.15 -29.09
CA ASN A 135 9.48 -9.09 -28.26
C ASN A 135 8.67 -9.57 -27.04
N LEU A 136 7.71 -8.76 -26.57
CA LEU A 136 6.92 -9.05 -25.37
C LEU A 136 5.59 -9.76 -25.66
N ARG A 137 5.20 -9.88 -26.93
CA ARG A 137 3.90 -10.46 -27.31
C ARG A 137 3.77 -11.90 -26.85
N GLY A 138 2.67 -12.21 -26.15
CA GLY A 138 2.34 -13.53 -25.62
C GLY A 138 3.04 -13.88 -24.30
N LEU A 139 3.91 -13.02 -23.77
CA LEU A 139 4.65 -13.30 -22.54
C LEU A 139 3.80 -13.07 -21.29
N HIS A 140 4.07 -13.90 -20.28
CA HIS A 140 3.60 -13.68 -18.91
C HIS A 140 4.69 -12.91 -18.16
N LEU A 141 4.38 -11.67 -17.79
CA LEU A 141 5.34 -10.76 -17.18
C LEU A 141 4.95 -10.44 -15.74
N ARG A 142 5.88 -10.57 -14.80
CA ARG A 142 5.71 -10.18 -13.40
C ARG A 142 6.64 -9.02 -13.03
N ILE A 143 6.06 -7.97 -12.47
CA ILE A 143 6.81 -6.83 -11.94
C ILE A 143 7.29 -7.16 -10.54
N SER A 144 8.61 -7.09 -10.35
CA SER A 144 9.31 -7.46 -9.12
C SER A 144 10.41 -6.44 -8.79
N HIS A 145 11.44 -6.87 -8.04
CA HIS A 145 12.66 -6.12 -7.71
C HIS A 145 13.93 -6.75 -8.32
N TYR A 146 13.80 -7.84 -9.04
CA TYR A 146 14.91 -8.58 -9.64
C TYR A 146 14.53 -9.11 -11.02
N TYR A 147 15.55 -9.51 -11.77
CA TYR A 147 15.36 -10.22 -13.04
C TYR A 147 15.35 -11.72 -12.76
N SER A 148 14.36 -12.44 -13.27
CA SER A 148 14.32 -13.89 -13.24
C SER A 148 13.46 -14.42 -14.39
N VAL A 149 13.69 -15.66 -14.78
CA VAL A 149 12.81 -16.41 -15.68
C VAL A 149 12.46 -17.70 -14.95
N LEU A 150 11.17 -17.90 -14.70
CA LEU A 150 10.66 -19.09 -14.03
C LEU A 150 10.53 -20.25 -15.03
N GLN A 151 10.48 -21.48 -14.51
CA GLN A 151 10.46 -22.70 -15.33
C GLN A 151 9.21 -22.82 -16.21
N ASP A 152 8.13 -22.13 -15.86
CA ASP A 152 6.88 -22.06 -16.60
C ASP A 152 6.87 -20.96 -17.68
N GLY A 153 7.99 -20.24 -17.84
CA GLY A 153 8.14 -19.17 -18.84
C GLY A 153 7.66 -17.79 -18.36
N GLU A 154 7.29 -17.65 -17.10
CA GLU A 154 7.03 -16.33 -16.51
C GLU A 154 8.35 -15.54 -16.37
N ILE A 155 8.32 -14.27 -16.81
CA ILE A 155 9.48 -13.38 -16.75
C ILE A 155 9.27 -12.34 -15.66
N CYS A 156 10.14 -12.35 -14.67
CA CYS A 156 10.21 -11.33 -13.64
C CYS A 156 11.14 -10.20 -14.10
N ILE A 157 10.65 -8.97 -14.08
CA ILE A 157 11.47 -7.77 -14.30
C ILE A 157 11.32 -6.79 -13.13
N PRO A 158 12.38 -6.08 -12.74
CA PRO A 158 12.28 -5.08 -11.70
C PRO A 158 11.42 -3.90 -12.17
N TRP A 159 10.58 -3.32 -11.33
CA TRP A 159 9.74 -2.16 -11.69
C TRP A 159 10.52 -0.98 -12.28
N ASN A 160 11.81 -0.85 -11.96
CA ASN A 160 12.75 0.15 -12.44
C ASN A 160 13.71 -0.36 -13.53
N TRP A 161 13.33 -1.42 -14.24
CA TRP A 161 14.01 -1.84 -15.46
C TRP A 161 14.25 -0.61 -16.35
N HIS A 162 15.49 -0.44 -16.83
CA HIS A 162 15.93 0.71 -17.64
C HIS A 162 16.14 2.08 -16.92
N ALA A 163 15.99 2.17 -15.59
CA ALA A 163 16.48 3.36 -14.88
C ALA A 163 18.02 3.41 -14.99
N LYS A 164 18.56 4.45 -15.64
CA LYS A 164 20.02 4.65 -15.78
C LYS A 164 20.71 4.37 -14.44
N ARG A 165 21.62 3.38 -14.42
CA ARG A 165 22.62 3.28 -13.36
C ARG A 165 23.38 4.60 -13.35
N ARG A 166 23.31 5.34 -12.24
CA ARG A 166 24.30 6.38 -11.96
C ARG A 166 25.65 5.71 -11.73
#